data_AF-A0A1I7T3Q9-F1
#
_entry.id   AF-A0A1I7T3Q9-F1
#
_cell.length_a   1.000
_cell.length_b   1.000
_cell.length_c   1.000
_cell.angle_alpha   90.00
_cell.angle_beta   90.00
_cell.angle_gamma   90.00
#
_symmetry.space_group_name_H-M   'P 1'
#
loop_
_entity.id
_entity.type
_entity.pdbx_description
1 polymer ?
#
loop_
_entity_poly.entity_id
_entity_poly.type
_entity_poly.pdbx_seq_one_letter_code
_entity_poly.pdbx_strand_id
1 'polypeptide(L)'
;MAKGDDKKWNSEWDSGDGSVFWQKEWRLYLTKLQPCISHPLAWKPRKILRPPKKFEDLFSRYFHRDCLSCSKSPSMPIICLFCGELLCLDECCNTTRYRDSERTMKYTVSEIEAHSEACSSSAGLFISITSSMIIVSRANKAAIWGTVYLDSHKEEDRNLKRGKPLYMCETRLKWLEYDWAEQEWQRVYAWFNMQHQTSFINTIRECHLHHHH
;
A
#
# COMPACT_ATOMS: atom_id res chain seq x y z
N MET A 1 -42.31 -28.95 28.07
CA MET A 1 -41.23 -28.68 27.09
C MET A 1 -39.93 -28.50 27.86
N ALA A 2 -39.08 -29.52 27.75
CA ALA A 2 -37.67 -29.69 28.14
C ALA A 2 -37.04 -28.82 29.26
N LYS A 3 -36.65 -29.50 30.34
CA LYS A 3 -35.47 -29.34 31.22
C LYS A 3 -35.74 -30.22 32.45
N GLY A 4 -34.91 -31.11 32.95
CA GLY A 4 -33.55 -31.58 32.63
C GLY A 4 -33.22 -32.54 33.78
N ASP A 5 -32.90 -33.80 33.47
CA ASP A 5 -32.64 -34.82 34.48
C ASP A 5 -31.16 -34.86 34.86
N ASP A 6 -30.93 -34.70 36.16
CA ASP A 6 -29.69 -34.94 36.87
C ASP A 6 -29.17 -36.36 36.63
N LYS A 7 -27.90 -36.48 36.22
CA LYS A 7 -27.11 -37.69 36.48
C LYS A 7 -25.72 -37.33 36.99
N LYS A 8 -25.65 -37.34 38.32
CA LYS A 8 -24.60 -37.91 39.19
C LYS A 8 -23.31 -38.31 38.46
N TRP A 9 -22.25 -37.60 38.82
CA TRP A 9 -20.87 -38.05 38.72
C TRP A 9 -20.67 -39.33 39.53
N ASN A 10 -20.31 -40.42 38.86
CA ASN A 10 -19.68 -41.57 39.50
C ASN A 10 -18.17 -41.45 39.33
N SER A 11 -17.53 -41.25 40.47
CA SER A 11 -16.12 -41.51 40.75
C SER A 11 -15.82 -42.99 40.58
N GLU A 12 -14.87 -43.31 39.72
CA GLU A 12 -13.85 -44.35 39.88
C GLU A 12 -13.14 -44.49 38.54
N TRP A 13 -11.85 -44.17 38.51
CA TRP A 13 -10.78 -45.02 37.96
C TRP A 13 -9.47 -44.30 38.28
N ASP A 14 -8.96 -44.66 39.44
CA ASP A 14 -7.58 -44.50 39.85
C ASP A 14 -6.61 -45.20 38.88
N SER A 15 -5.39 -44.67 38.87
CA SER A 15 -4.14 -45.38 38.51
C SER A 15 -3.91 -45.72 37.03
N GLY A 16 -3.17 -44.86 36.32
CA GLY A 16 -2.55 -45.25 35.06
C GLY A 16 -1.98 -44.09 34.25
N ASP A 17 -0.75 -43.68 34.58
CA ASP A 17 0.24 -43.04 33.69
C ASP A 17 -0.31 -42.21 32.50
N GLY A 18 -0.79 -41.00 32.80
CA GLY A 18 -1.35 -40.04 31.84
C GLY A 18 -0.35 -39.45 30.83
N SER A 19 0.85 -40.03 30.69
CA SER A 19 1.90 -39.52 29.81
C SER A 19 1.89 -40.14 28.40
N VAL A 20 1.20 -41.28 28.19
CA VAL A 20 1.27 -42.03 26.92
C VAL A 20 -0.03 -41.97 26.09
N PHE A 21 -1.16 -41.56 26.68
CA PHE A 21 -2.45 -41.54 25.97
C PHE A 21 -2.59 -40.34 25.01
N TRP A 22 -1.99 -39.19 25.35
CA TRP A 22 -2.04 -37.98 24.51
C TRP A 22 -1.24 -38.10 23.20
N GLN A 23 -0.30 -39.04 23.08
CA GLN A 23 0.54 -39.17 21.88
C GLN A 23 -0.09 -39.98 20.74
N LYS A 24 -1.22 -40.67 20.93
CA LYS A 24 -1.85 -41.47 19.86
C LYS A 24 -3.03 -40.76 19.19
N GLU A 25 -3.78 -39.93 19.91
CA GLU A 25 -4.95 -39.25 19.34
C GLU A 25 -4.60 -38.08 18.41
N TRP A 26 -3.50 -37.36 18.66
CA TRP A 26 -3.07 -36.27 17.77
C TRP A 26 -2.64 -36.76 16.38
N ARG A 27 -2.07 -37.97 16.28
CA ARG A 27 -1.67 -38.57 15.00
C ARG A 27 -2.87 -38.90 14.11
N LEU A 28 -4.00 -39.27 14.70
CA LEU A 28 -5.23 -39.60 13.96
C LEU A 28 -6.01 -38.35 13.52
N TYR A 29 -5.88 -37.24 14.26
CA TYR A 29 -6.45 -35.95 13.85
C TYR A 29 -5.66 -35.30 12.71
N LEU A 30 -4.32 -35.35 12.76
CA LEU A 30 -3.47 -34.79 11.69
C LEU A 30 -3.54 -35.57 10.37
N THR A 31 -3.78 -36.88 10.41
CA THR A 31 -3.93 -37.69 9.18
C THR A 31 -5.26 -37.46 8.46
N LYS A 32 -6.26 -36.88 9.13
CA LYS A 32 -7.53 -36.44 8.50
C LYS A 32 -7.49 -35.01 7.94
N LEU A 33 -6.50 -34.21 8.34
CA LEU A 33 -6.22 -32.93 7.70
C LEU A 33 -5.25 -33.19 6.54
N GLN A 34 -5.78 -33.69 5.42
CA GLN A 34 -5.05 -33.63 4.15
C GLN A 34 -4.58 -32.18 3.96
N PRO A 35 -3.27 -31.90 3.83
CA PRO A 35 -2.82 -30.59 3.43
C PRO A 35 -3.38 -30.36 2.03
N CYS A 36 -4.38 -29.50 1.89
CA CYS A 36 -4.94 -29.10 0.60
C CYS A 36 -3.95 -28.25 -0.23
N ILE A 37 -2.68 -28.21 0.16
CA ILE A 37 -1.62 -27.47 -0.50
C ILE A 37 -0.93 -28.45 -1.46
N SER A 38 -1.58 -28.69 -2.61
CA SER A 38 -1.06 -29.54 -3.69
C SER A 38 0.12 -28.92 -4.45
N HIS A 39 0.43 -27.66 -4.17
CA HIS A 39 1.55 -26.89 -4.71
C HIS A 39 2.07 -25.99 -3.59
N PRO A 40 3.39 -25.73 -3.48
CA PRO A 40 3.86 -24.66 -2.59
C PRO A 40 3.00 -23.43 -2.86
N LEU A 41 2.47 -22.80 -1.80
CA LEU A 41 1.95 -21.44 -1.90
C LEU A 41 3.14 -20.55 -2.25
N ALA A 42 3.55 -20.58 -3.52
CA ALA A 42 4.62 -19.76 -4.03
C ALA A 42 4.14 -18.34 -3.81
N TRP A 43 4.78 -17.65 -2.87
CA TRP A 43 4.53 -16.25 -2.61
C TRP A 43 4.70 -15.53 -3.95
N LYS A 44 3.59 -15.00 -4.50
CA LYS A 44 3.63 -14.20 -5.71
C LYS A 44 3.77 -12.75 -5.26
N PRO A 45 4.92 -12.09 -5.53
CA PRO A 45 5.07 -10.68 -5.21
C PRO A 45 3.95 -9.88 -5.88
N ARG A 46 3.38 -8.91 -5.16
CA ARG A 46 2.40 -8.00 -5.73
C ARG A 46 3.10 -7.18 -6.82
N LYS A 47 2.71 -7.42 -8.07
CA LYS A 47 3.29 -6.72 -9.23
C LYS A 47 2.71 -5.32 -9.35
N ILE A 48 3.58 -4.39 -9.73
CA ILE A 48 3.23 -3.02 -10.10
C ILE A 48 2.47 -3.08 -11.43
N LEU A 49 1.36 -2.37 -11.55
CA LEU A 49 0.68 -2.14 -12.81
C LEU A 49 1.58 -1.29 -13.70
N ARG A 50 1.90 -1.77 -14.90
CA ARG A 50 2.66 -0.98 -15.87
C ARG A 50 1.76 0.16 -16.38
N PRO A 51 2.13 1.43 -16.16
CA PRO A 51 1.34 2.54 -16.66
C PRO A 51 1.54 2.68 -18.19
N PRO A 52 0.71 3.48 -18.89
CA PRO A 52 0.81 3.66 -20.33
C PRO A 52 2.19 4.14 -20.78
N LYS A 53 2.58 3.81 -22.02
CA LYS A 53 3.89 4.22 -22.58
C LYS A 53 4.06 5.72 -22.64
N LYS A 54 3.00 6.47 -22.94
CA LYS A 54 3.01 7.94 -22.93
C LYS A 54 2.37 8.43 -21.64
N PHE A 55 2.98 9.41 -21.01
CA PHE A 55 2.40 10.02 -19.81
C PHE A 55 1.07 10.74 -20.14
N GLU A 56 0.96 11.32 -21.34
CA GLU A 56 -0.25 11.98 -21.83
C GLU A 56 -1.48 11.06 -21.76
N ASP A 57 -1.34 9.77 -22.09
CA ASP A 57 -2.45 8.81 -22.01
C ASP A 57 -2.94 8.65 -20.56
N LEU A 58 -2.02 8.65 -19.60
CA LEU A 58 -2.34 8.61 -18.18
C LEU A 58 -2.97 9.94 -17.73
N PHE A 59 -2.38 11.06 -18.11
CA PHE A 59 -2.89 12.39 -17.81
C PHE A 59 -4.32 12.54 -18.33
N SER A 60 -4.56 12.36 -19.63
CA SER A 60 -5.90 12.51 -20.24
C SER A 60 -6.94 11.56 -19.66
N ARG A 61 -6.55 10.37 -19.19
CA ARG A 61 -7.50 9.41 -18.60
C ARG A 61 -8.03 9.88 -17.23
N TYR A 62 -7.19 10.53 -16.43
CA TYR A 62 -7.48 10.87 -15.04
C TYR A 62 -7.65 12.38 -14.79
N PHE A 63 -7.27 13.23 -15.74
CA PHE A 63 -7.45 14.67 -15.65
C PHE A 63 -8.92 15.03 -15.46
N HIS A 64 -9.21 15.89 -14.47
CA HIS A 64 -10.55 16.31 -14.05
C HIS A 64 -11.53 15.18 -13.69
N ARG A 65 -11.03 13.98 -13.37
CA ARG A 65 -11.86 12.93 -12.75
C ARG A 65 -12.07 13.24 -11.27
N ASP A 66 -13.27 12.97 -10.79
CA ASP A 66 -13.61 13.14 -9.38
C ASP A 66 -13.05 11.98 -8.54
N CYS A 67 -12.54 12.31 -7.36
CA CYS A 67 -12.14 11.31 -6.36
C CYS A 67 -13.37 10.54 -5.85
N LEU A 68 -13.22 9.22 -5.68
CA LEU A 68 -14.28 8.35 -5.19
C LEU A 68 -14.68 8.64 -3.74
N SER A 69 -13.75 9.17 -2.93
CA SER A 69 -13.97 9.48 -1.51
C SER A 69 -14.70 10.81 -1.30
N CYS A 70 -14.23 11.90 -1.94
CA CYS A 70 -14.80 13.24 -1.72
C CYS A 70 -15.70 13.75 -2.85
N SER A 71 -15.84 13.00 -3.96
CA SER A 71 -16.64 13.38 -5.14
C SER A 71 -16.28 14.74 -5.75
N LYS A 72 -15.00 15.14 -5.63
CA LYS A 72 -14.45 16.37 -6.21
C LYS A 72 -13.20 16.04 -7.01
N SER A 73 -12.92 16.81 -8.05
CA SER A 73 -11.63 16.78 -8.76
C SER A 73 -10.50 17.15 -7.77
N PRO A 74 -9.54 16.25 -7.52
CA PRO A 74 -8.43 16.53 -6.61
C PRO A 74 -7.55 17.68 -7.13
N SER A 75 -6.99 18.49 -6.22
CA SER A 75 -5.98 19.49 -6.57
C SER A 75 -4.60 18.84 -6.75
N MET A 76 -4.28 17.87 -5.89
CA MET A 76 -3.13 16.97 -6.04
C MET A 76 -3.58 15.52 -6.34
N PRO A 77 -4.00 15.22 -7.59
CA PRO A 77 -4.40 13.87 -8.00
C PRO A 77 -3.20 12.94 -8.12
N ILE A 78 -3.30 11.78 -7.46
CA ILE A 78 -2.34 10.69 -7.58
C ILE A 78 -3.05 9.38 -7.93
N ILE A 79 -2.34 8.46 -8.58
CA ILE A 79 -2.89 7.16 -8.96
C ILE A 79 -2.10 6.05 -8.28
N CYS A 80 -2.80 5.11 -7.67
CA CYS A 80 -2.18 3.91 -7.12
C CYS A 80 -1.68 2.97 -8.23
N LEU A 81 -0.40 2.63 -8.22
CA LEU A 81 0.20 1.74 -9.21
C LEU A 81 -0.09 0.25 -8.95
N PHE A 82 -0.94 -0.06 -7.97
CA PHE A 82 -1.33 -1.44 -7.63
C PHE A 82 -2.77 -1.78 -8.02
N CYS A 83 -3.67 -0.80 -8.03
CA CYS A 83 -5.07 -0.97 -8.40
C CYS A 83 -5.56 0.03 -9.46
N GLY A 84 -4.80 1.11 -9.74
CA GLY A 84 -5.19 2.14 -10.70
C GLY A 84 -6.20 3.16 -10.19
N GLU A 85 -6.47 3.18 -8.88
CA GLU A 85 -7.43 4.11 -8.24
C GLU A 85 -6.86 5.53 -8.15
N LEU A 86 -7.72 6.52 -8.40
CA LEU A 86 -7.43 7.94 -8.26
C LEU A 86 -7.68 8.38 -6.81
N LEU A 87 -6.68 9.01 -6.21
CA LEU A 87 -6.70 9.48 -4.83
C LEU A 87 -6.32 10.96 -4.74
N CYS A 88 -6.74 11.61 -3.67
CA CYS A 88 -6.30 12.92 -3.25
C CYS A 88 -5.06 12.78 -2.36
N LEU A 89 -3.99 13.51 -2.71
CA LEU A 89 -2.87 13.70 -1.79
C LEU A 89 -3.14 14.82 -0.76
N ASP A 90 -4.07 15.73 -1.06
CA ASP A 90 -4.47 16.83 -0.17
C ASP A 90 -5.33 16.36 1.03
N GLU A 91 -5.53 17.25 2.02
CA GLU A 91 -6.15 16.90 3.32
C GLU A 91 -7.64 16.58 3.20
N CYS A 92 -8.26 16.81 2.04
CA CYS A 92 -9.70 16.72 1.85
C CYS A 92 -10.28 15.31 2.04
N CYS A 93 -9.47 14.27 1.88
CA CYS A 93 -9.86 12.87 2.07
C CYS A 93 -9.23 12.24 3.33
N ASN A 94 -8.68 13.05 4.24
CA ASN A 94 -8.09 12.52 5.47
C ASN A 94 -9.18 11.96 6.39
N THR A 95 -8.91 10.79 6.96
CA THR A 95 -9.82 10.12 7.89
C THR A 95 -9.33 10.29 9.32
N THR A 96 -10.24 10.50 10.27
CA THR A 96 -9.90 10.52 11.70
C THR A 96 -10.01 9.12 12.28
N ARG A 97 -8.98 8.66 12.98
CA ARG A 97 -8.93 7.38 13.70
C ARG A 97 -8.58 7.58 15.17
N TYR A 98 -8.77 6.55 15.98
CA TYR A 98 -8.48 6.54 17.42
C TYR A 98 -7.41 5.49 17.74
N ARG A 99 -6.47 5.81 18.62
CA ARG A 99 -5.44 4.85 19.04
C ARG A 99 -5.90 3.92 20.15
N ASP A 100 -6.87 4.36 20.93
CA ASP A 100 -7.41 3.70 22.10
C ASP A 100 -8.88 3.30 21.89
N SER A 101 -9.30 2.24 22.57
CA SER A 101 -10.70 1.80 22.58
C SER A 101 -11.63 2.84 23.20
N GLU A 102 -11.12 3.68 24.09
CA GLU A 102 -11.86 4.73 24.80
C GLU A 102 -12.08 5.98 23.93
N ARG A 103 -11.52 6.04 22.72
CA ARG A 103 -11.65 7.15 21.76
C ARG A 103 -11.20 8.50 22.31
N THR A 104 -10.25 8.52 23.24
CA THR A 104 -9.71 9.75 23.82
C THR A 104 -8.58 10.33 22.97
N MET A 105 -7.87 9.47 22.24
CA MET A 105 -6.67 9.85 21.48
C MET A 105 -6.90 9.71 19.98
N LYS A 106 -7.40 10.80 19.37
CA LYS A 106 -7.61 10.89 17.92
C LYS A 106 -6.34 11.24 17.16
N TYR A 107 -6.22 10.73 15.94
CA TYR A 107 -5.20 11.13 14.98
C TYR A 107 -5.77 11.11 13.56
N THR A 108 -5.19 11.91 12.67
CA THR A 108 -5.55 11.94 11.25
C THR A 108 -4.71 10.94 10.47
N VAL A 109 -5.36 10.28 9.51
CA VAL A 109 -4.77 9.33 8.58
C VAL A 109 -4.99 9.86 7.18
N SER A 110 -3.91 9.99 6.42
CA SER A 110 -3.99 10.45 5.03
C SER A 110 -4.68 9.42 4.13
N GLU A 111 -5.30 9.85 3.03
CA GLU A 111 -5.92 8.92 2.09
C GLU A 111 -4.92 7.90 1.54
N ILE A 112 -3.67 8.31 1.30
CA ILE A 112 -2.61 7.41 0.81
C ILE A 112 -2.22 6.34 1.84
N GLU A 113 -2.24 6.68 3.12
CA GLU A 113 -1.95 5.75 4.23
C GLU A 113 -3.08 4.75 4.37
N ALA A 114 -4.33 5.23 4.44
CA ALA A 114 -5.51 4.39 4.52
C ALA A 114 -5.64 3.46 3.30
N HIS A 115 -5.40 3.98 2.09
CA HIS A 115 -5.43 3.20 0.88
C HIS A 115 -4.32 2.14 0.85
N SER A 116 -3.09 2.49 1.22
CA SER A 116 -1.97 1.53 1.23
C SER A 116 -2.20 0.39 2.21
N GLU A 117 -2.78 0.68 3.37
CA GLU A 117 -3.19 -0.34 4.36
C GLU A 117 -4.15 -1.36 3.74
N ALA A 118 -5.16 -0.89 3.00
CA ALA A 118 -6.17 -1.75 2.38
C ALA A 118 -5.70 -2.45 1.10
N CYS A 119 -4.93 -1.76 0.25
CA CYS A 119 -4.59 -2.20 -1.11
C CYS A 119 -3.31 -3.05 -1.17
N SER A 120 -2.32 -2.72 -0.33
CA SER A 120 -0.95 -3.21 -0.47
C SER A 120 -0.23 -3.35 0.88
N SER A 121 -0.98 -3.62 1.96
CA SER A 121 -0.45 -3.96 3.29
C SER A 121 0.47 -2.87 3.89
N SER A 122 -0.03 -1.63 3.88
CA SER A 122 0.59 -0.45 4.50
C SER A 122 1.88 0.05 3.84
N ALA A 123 2.21 -0.43 2.65
CA ALA A 123 3.19 0.19 1.76
C ALA A 123 2.56 0.40 0.39
N GLY A 124 2.90 1.46 -0.31
CA GLY A 124 2.21 1.82 -1.55
C GLY A 124 3.10 2.57 -2.53
N LEU A 125 2.80 2.42 -3.82
CA LEU A 125 3.41 3.15 -4.91
C LEU A 125 2.35 3.94 -5.65
N PHE A 126 2.60 5.23 -5.83
CA PHE A 126 1.67 6.15 -6.47
C PHE A 126 2.38 6.98 -7.53
N ILE A 127 1.65 7.43 -8.54
CA ILE A 127 2.15 8.40 -9.51
C ILE A 127 1.31 9.67 -9.46
N SER A 128 1.98 10.82 -9.36
CA SER A 128 1.36 12.14 -9.41
C SER A 128 1.01 12.52 -10.85
N ILE A 129 -0.23 12.93 -11.09
CA ILE A 129 -0.67 13.39 -12.41
C ILE A 129 -0.16 14.80 -12.74
N THR A 130 0.11 15.63 -11.73
CA THR A 130 0.60 17.01 -11.93
C THR A 130 2.11 17.09 -12.15
N SER A 131 2.87 16.06 -11.77
CA SER A 131 4.34 16.11 -11.82
C SER A 131 5.03 14.88 -12.40
N SER A 132 4.29 13.82 -12.74
CA SER A 132 4.79 12.49 -13.11
C SER A 132 5.62 11.77 -12.03
N MET A 133 5.74 12.37 -10.84
CA MET A 133 6.56 11.82 -9.76
C MET A 133 5.93 10.58 -9.16
N ILE A 134 6.79 9.58 -8.94
CA ILE A 134 6.52 8.39 -8.16
C ILE A 134 6.68 8.73 -6.68
N ILE A 135 5.62 8.45 -5.94
CA ILE A 135 5.53 8.59 -4.50
C ILE A 135 5.52 7.19 -3.90
N VAL A 136 6.39 6.97 -2.92
CA VAL A 136 6.43 5.76 -2.12
C VAL A 136 5.80 6.09 -0.78
N SER A 137 4.90 5.25 -0.28
CA SER A 137 4.39 5.35 1.08
C SER A 137 4.74 4.08 1.87
N ARG A 138 4.97 4.26 3.17
CA ARG A 138 5.17 3.18 4.13
C ARG A 138 4.65 3.63 5.49
N ALA A 139 3.65 2.93 6.00
CA ALA A 139 2.88 3.33 7.18
C ALA A 139 2.45 4.81 7.08
N ASN A 140 2.76 5.63 8.07
CA ASN A 140 2.44 7.04 8.11
C ASN A 140 3.50 7.95 7.45
N LYS A 141 4.38 7.40 6.60
CA LYS A 141 5.43 8.16 5.91
C LYS A 141 5.30 8.06 4.40
N ALA A 142 5.71 9.10 3.71
CA ALA A 142 5.85 9.11 2.26
C ALA A 142 7.17 9.73 1.80
N ALA A 143 7.57 9.40 0.59
CA ALA A 143 8.80 9.85 -0.03
C ALA A 143 8.61 10.02 -1.53
N ILE A 144 9.41 10.91 -2.13
CA ILE A 144 9.52 11.03 -3.58
C ILE A 144 10.65 10.10 -4.03
N TRP A 145 10.35 9.17 -4.94
CA TRP A 145 11.34 8.29 -5.54
C TRP A 145 11.99 8.89 -6.80
N GLY A 146 11.25 9.74 -7.51
CA GLY A 146 11.64 10.31 -8.80
C GLY A 146 10.55 10.10 -9.84
N THR A 147 10.88 9.97 -11.13
CA THR A 147 9.90 9.67 -12.19
C THR A 147 10.36 8.50 -13.06
N VAL A 148 9.41 7.71 -13.56
CA VAL A 148 9.66 6.69 -14.60
C VAL A 148 9.45 7.24 -16.01
N TYR A 149 9.00 8.49 -16.15
CA TYR A 149 8.69 9.15 -17.41
C TYR A 149 9.76 10.17 -17.77
N LEU A 150 10.28 10.07 -18.99
CA LEU A 150 11.35 10.92 -19.52
C LEU A 150 10.99 11.46 -20.90
N ASP A 151 11.52 12.63 -21.25
CA ASP A 151 11.37 13.16 -22.60
C ASP A 151 12.24 12.39 -23.63
N SER A 152 12.19 12.82 -24.89
CA SER A 152 12.98 12.21 -25.96
C SER A 152 14.50 12.30 -25.76
N HIS A 153 14.97 13.23 -24.93
CA HIS A 153 16.37 13.46 -24.59
C HIS A 153 16.78 12.77 -23.29
N LYS A 154 15.90 11.94 -22.71
CA LYS A 154 16.10 11.26 -21.41
C LYS A 154 16.16 12.22 -20.23
N GLU A 155 15.60 13.42 -20.38
CA GLU A 155 15.47 14.40 -19.30
C GLU A 155 14.11 14.27 -18.60
N GLU A 156 14.07 14.67 -17.33
CA GLU A 156 12.82 14.83 -16.59
C GLU A 156 12.15 16.16 -16.98
N ASP A 157 10.83 16.16 -17.15
CA ASP A 157 10.04 17.40 -17.22
C ASP A 157 9.32 17.62 -15.89
N ARG A 158 10.05 18.19 -14.93
CA ARG A 158 9.57 18.37 -13.57
C ARG A 158 8.36 19.31 -13.54
N ASN A 159 7.28 18.84 -12.93
CA ASN A 159 5.98 19.53 -12.90
C ASN A 159 5.39 19.83 -14.28
N LEU A 160 5.83 19.11 -15.32
CA LEU A 160 5.33 19.23 -16.69
C LEU A 160 5.41 20.66 -17.25
N LYS A 161 6.32 21.50 -16.71
CA LYS A 161 6.39 22.92 -17.04
C LYS A 161 6.84 23.18 -18.47
N ARG A 162 7.64 22.28 -19.06
CA ARG A 162 8.12 22.43 -20.45
C ARG A 162 7.07 21.94 -21.46
N GLY A 163 6.07 21.17 -21.01
CA GLY A 163 5.04 20.61 -21.87
C GLY A 163 5.58 19.60 -22.89
N LYS A 164 6.71 18.94 -22.57
CA LYS A 164 7.30 17.97 -23.49
C LYS A 164 6.58 16.62 -23.39
N PRO A 165 6.38 15.91 -24.52
CA PRO A 165 5.89 14.54 -24.46
C PRO A 165 6.84 13.66 -23.65
N LEU A 166 6.28 12.99 -22.64
CA LEU A 166 7.02 12.08 -21.77
C LEU A 166 6.68 10.62 -22.07
N TYR A 167 7.72 9.79 -22.03
CA TYR A 167 7.67 8.38 -22.34
C TYR A 167 8.22 7.56 -21.18
N MET A 168 7.54 6.45 -20.88
CA MET A 168 7.95 5.51 -19.86
C MET A 168 9.32 4.91 -20.20
N CYS A 169 10.26 5.06 -19.28
CA CYS A 169 11.59 4.48 -19.35
C CYS A 169 11.59 3.10 -18.68
N GLU A 170 11.67 2.04 -19.49
CA GLU A 170 11.67 0.65 -19.01
C GLU A 170 12.79 0.39 -17.98
N THR A 171 13.95 1.02 -18.15
CA THR A 171 15.06 0.90 -17.18
C THR A 171 14.68 1.45 -15.81
N ARG A 172 14.08 2.64 -15.75
CA ARG A 172 13.63 3.23 -14.48
C ARG A 172 12.48 2.46 -13.86
N LEU A 173 11.55 1.95 -14.68
CA LEU A 173 10.47 1.09 -14.18
C LEU A 173 11.01 -0.20 -13.55
N LYS A 174 12.02 -0.83 -14.17
CA LYS A 174 12.69 -2.01 -13.58
C LYS A 174 13.39 -1.70 -12.26
N TRP A 175 14.03 -0.53 -12.14
CA TRP A 175 14.59 -0.10 -10.86
C TRP A 175 13.52 0.09 -9.79
N LEU A 176 12.38 0.69 -10.15
CA LEU A 176 11.25 0.83 -9.24
C LEU A 176 10.68 -0.54 -8.82
N GLU A 177 10.57 -1.48 -9.76
CA GLU A 177 10.15 -2.87 -9.49
C GLU A 177 11.14 -3.58 -8.54
N TYR A 178 12.44 -3.34 -8.71
CA TYR A 178 13.49 -3.89 -7.84
C TYR A 178 13.45 -3.28 -6.42
N ASP A 179 13.45 -1.94 -6.32
CA ASP A 179 13.36 -1.23 -5.04
C ASP A 179 12.10 -1.64 -4.26
N TRP A 180 10.99 -1.88 -4.97
CA TRP A 180 9.77 -2.43 -4.39
C TRP A 180 9.90 -3.89 -3.94
N ALA A 181 10.54 -4.75 -4.73
CA ALA A 181 10.70 -6.16 -4.38
C ALA A 181 11.58 -6.33 -3.13
N GLU A 182 12.68 -5.60 -3.06
CA GLU A 182 13.64 -5.65 -1.95
C GLU A 182 13.21 -4.77 -0.76
N GLN A 183 12.22 -3.88 -0.97
CA GLN A 183 11.84 -2.84 0.00
C GLN A 183 13.02 -1.94 0.40
N GLU A 184 13.98 -1.78 -0.52
CA GLU A 184 15.15 -0.92 -0.40
C GLU A 184 14.98 0.33 -1.24
N TRP A 185 14.92 1.49 -0.58
CA TRP A 185 14.60 2.78 -1.23
C TRP A 185 15.85 3.63 -1.41
N GLN A 186 16.89 3.09 -2.08
CA GLN A 186 18.21 3.73 -2.18
C GLN A 186 18.19 5.11 -2.86
N ARG A 187 17.17 5.36 -3.70
CA ARG A 187 16.97 6.62 -4.44
C ARG A 187 16.14 7.66 -3.70
N VAL A 188 15.62 7.31 -2.52
CA VAL A 188 14.84 8.22 -1.68
C VAL A 188 15.78 8.97 -0.73
N TYR A 189 15.78 10.30 -0.84
CA TYR A 189 16.62 11.16 -0.01
C TYR A 189 15.98 11.54 1.32
N ALA A 190 14.64 11.59 1.39
CA ALA A 190 13.92 12.03 2.58
C ALA A 190 12.54 11.36 2.69
N TRP A 191 12.19 11.01 3.92
CA TRP A 191 10.86 10.52 4.29
C TRP A 191 10.13 11.59 5.09
N PHE A 192 8.89 11.87 4.69
CA PHE A 192 8.02 12.87 5.29
C PHE A 192 6.93 12.17 6.10
N ASN A 193 6.61 12.71 7.27
CA ASN A 193 5.49 12.23 8.07
C ASN A 193 4.18 12.78 7.47
N MET A 194 3.24 11.89 7.16
CA MET A 194 1.96 12.23 6.54
C MET A 194 0.97 12.91 7.49
N GLN A 195 1.27 12.96 8.79
CA GLN A 195 0.57 13.87 9.71
C GLN A 195 0.80 15.35 9.37
N HIS A 196 1.88 15.68 8.63
CA HIS A 196 2.23 17.02 8.17
C HIS A 196 2.33 17.08 6.63
N GLN A 197 1.29 16.61 5.95
CA GLN A 197 1.30 16.43 4.49
C GLN A 197 1.62 17.68 3.67
N THR A 198 1.32 18.88 4.16
CA THR A 198 1.56 20.14 3.45
C THR A 198 3.04 20.32 3.10
N SER A 199 3.95 19.93 4.00
CA SER A 199 5.39 19.99 3.71
C SER A 199 5.78 19.07 2.55
N PHE A 200 5.25 17.84 2.55
CA PHE A 200 5.49 16.87 1.49
C PHE A 200 4.94 17.34 0.13
N ILE A 201 3.71 17.86 0.12
CA ILE A 201 3.06 18.40 -1.08
C ILE A 201 3.86 19.57 -1.65
N ASN A 202 4.37 20.47 -0.80
CA ASN A 202 5.21 21.56 -1.23
C ASN A 202 6.52 21.06 -1.86
N THR A 203 7.16 20.03 -1.29
CA THR A 203 8.34 19.40 -1.91
C THR A 203 8.04 18.85 -3.31
N ILE A 204 6.87 18.25 -3.54
CA ILE A 204 6.46 17.82 -4.88
C ILE A 204 6.29 19.04 -5.80
N ARG A 205 5.61 20.09 -5.35
CA ARG A 205 5.38 21.31 -6.14
C ARG A 205 6.68 22.07 -6.44
N GLU A 206 7.68 21.96 -5.58
CA GLU A 206 8.95 22.67 -5.67
C GLU A 206 10.09 21.79 -6.22
N CYS A 207 9.82 20.54 -6.61
CA CYS A 207 10.86 19.60 -7.07
C CYS A 207 11.67 20.12 -8.28
N HIS A 208 11.12 21.05 -9.05
CA HIS A 208 11.79 21.71 -10.16
C HIS A 208 12.86 22.74 -9.73
N LEU A 209 12.81 23.23 -8.49
CA LEU A 209 13.77 24.20 -7.94
C LEU A 209 15.02 23.54 -7.37
N HIS A 210 14.94 22.26 -7.01
CA HIS A 210 16.05 21.53 -6.42
C HIS A 210 16.83 20.77 -7.49
N HIS A 211 17.92 21.34 -7.99
CA HIS A 211 18.91 20.57 -8.75
C HIS A 211 19.60 19.61 -7.77
N HIS A 212 19.19 18.34 -7.77
CA HIS A 212 20.01 17.28 -7.19
C HIS A 212 21.27 17.19 -8.05
N HIS A 213 22.37 17.73 -7.53
CA HIS A 213 23.72 17.55 -8.05
C HIS A 213 24.18 16.10 -7.86
#